data_AF-A0A8S9HJ16-F1
#
_entry.id   AF-A0A8S9HJ16-F1
#
_cell.length_a   1.000
_cell.length_b   1.000
_cell.length_c   1.000
_cell.angle_alpha   90.00
_cell.angle_beta   90.00
_cell.angle_gamma   90.00
#
_symmetry.space_group_name_H-M   'P 1'
#
loop_
_entity.id
_entity.type
_entity.pdbx_description
1 polymer ?
#
loop_
_entity_poly.entity_id
_entity_poly.type
_entity_poly.pdbx_seq_one_letter_code
_entity_poly.pdbx_strand_id
1 'polypeptide(L)'
;MKSDSVIHGFTPVGRANHYMPSLKAGSIVKVDRFEVSRCSSMYKITDHPFLIRFISLTIIDEVITGAPEINLQSRLDCSTISK
;
A
#
# COMPACT_ATOMS: atom_id res chain seq x y z
N MET A 1 14.46 -1.28 -17.16
CA MET A 1 13.87 -2.22 -16.18
C MET A 1 12.91 -1.44 -15.31
N LYS A 2 11.67 -1.92 -15.15
CA LYS A 2 10.69 -1.31 -14.25
C LYS A 2 11.10 -1.73 -12.83
N SER A 3 11.58 -0.79 -12.03
CA SER A 3 11.88 -1.05 -10.62
C SER A 3 10.55 -1.12 -9.87
N ASP A 4 10.26 -2.26 -9.26
CA ASP A 4 9.11 -2.37 -8.38
C ASP A 4 9.30 -1.39 -7.21
N SER A 5 8.45 -0.37 -7.14
CA SER A 5 8.47 0.62 -6.07
C SER A 5 7.41 0.23 -5.03
N VAL A 6 7.86 -0.10 -3.82
CA VAL A 6 6.97 -0.38 -2.69
C VAL A 6 6.98 0.81 -1.73
N ILE A 7 5.80 1.26 -1.30
CA ILE A 7 5.64 2.27 -0.26
C ILE A 7 4.64 1.77 0.78
N HIS A 8 4.92 2.06 2.05
CA HIS A 8 4.07 1.66 3.16
C HIS A 8 3.13 2.81 3.56
N GLY A 9 1.89 2.45 3.88
CA GLY A 9 0.85 3.36 4.36
C GLY A 9 0.36 2.99 5.75
N PHE A 10 0.04 3.98 6.59
CA PHE A 10 -0.50 3.78 7.93
C PHE A 10 -1.89 4.39 8.10
N THR A 11 -2.81 3.61 8.67
CA THR A 11 -4.12 4.07 9.11
C THR A 11 -4.09 4.48 10.58
N PRO A 12 -4.71 5.61 10.97
CA PRO A 12 -4.92 5.92 12.37
C PRO A 12 -5.78 4.84 13.03
N VAL A 13 -5.40 4.39 14.22
CA VAL A 13 -6.10 3.30 14.93
C VAL A 13 -7.60 3.59 15.12
N GLY A 14 -7.97 4.83 15.47
CA GLY A 14 -9.36 5.25 15.63
C GLY A 14 -10.19 5.29 14.34
N ARG A 15 -9.55 5.10 13.18
CA ARG A 15 -10.19 5.07 11.85
C ARG A 15 -9.94 3.75 11.11
N ALA A 16 -9.25 2.78 11.71
CA ALA A 16 -8.90 1.52 11.05
C ALA A 16 -10.14 0.81 10.48
N ASN A 17 -11.22 0.73 11.27
CA ASN A 17 -12.49 0.11 10.85
C ASN A 17 -13.16 0.81 9.67
N HIS A 18 -12.90 2.10 9.45
CA HIS A 18 -13.45 2.84 8.32
C HIS A 18 -12.74 2.48 7.01
N TYR A 19 -11.43 2.25 7.06
CA TYR A 19 -10.61 1.98 5.87
C TYR A 19 -10.45 0.49 5.55
N MET A 20 -10.48 -0.38 6.56
CA MET A 20 -10.25 -1.83 6.39
C MET A 20 -11.15 -2.49 5.34
N PRO A 21 -12.46 -2.20 5.24
CA PRO A 21 -13.32 -2.85 4.25
C PRO A 21 -12.89 -2.63 2.79
N SER A 22 -12.26 -1.49 2.50
CA SER A 22 -11.78 -1.11 1.16
C SER A 22 -10.35 -1.58 0.86
N LEU A 23 -9.57 -2.00 1.86
CA LEU A 23 -8.16 -2.38 1.72
C LEU A 23 -7.99 -3.90 1.72
N LYS A 24 -8.30 -4.56 0.61
CA LYS A 24 -8.16 -6.00 0.45
C LYS A 24 -6.81 -6.36 -0.19
N ALA A 25 -6.22 -7.48 0.21
CA ALA A 25 -5.01 -7.98 -0.45
C ALA A 25 -5.33 -8.30 -1.91
N GLY A 26 -4.48 -7.82 -2.84
CA GLY A 26 -4.65 -8.05 -4.27
C GLY A 26 -5.71 -7.18 -4.94
N SER A 27 -6.30 -6.19 -4.25
CA SER A 27 -7.15 -5.17 -4.90
C SER A 27 -6.34 -3.97 -5.36
N ILE A 28 -6.81 -3.30 -6.42
CA ILE A 28 -6.30 -2.00 -6.84
C ILE A 28 -7.28 -0.92 -6.38
N VAL A 29 -6.76 0.04 -5.62
CA VAL A 29 -7.52 1.16 -5.10
C VAL A 29 -6.83 2.47 -5.43
N LYS A 30 -7.62 3.53 -5.61
CA LYS A 30 -7.15 4.91 -5.64
C LYS A 30 -7.21 5.46 -4.23
N VAL A 31 -6.12 6.06 -3.78
CA VAL A 31 -6.06 6.77 -2.49
C VAL A 31 -5.85 8.25 -2.76
N ASP A 32 -6.71 9.10 -2.18
CA ASP A 32 -6.65 10.56 -2.29
C ASP A 32 -6.56 11.20 -0.90
N ARG A 33 -6.08 12.45 -0.84
CA ARG A 33 -6.00 13.28 0.38
C ARG A 33 -5.26 12.58 1.54
N PHE A 34 -4.04 12.14 1.26
CA PHE A 34 -3.14 11.56 2.25
C PHE A 34 -1.97 12.51 2.54
N GLU A 35 -1.29 12.28 3.66
CA GLU A 35 -0.03 12.94 3.96
C GLU A 35 1.16 12.05 3.61
N VAL A 36 2.29 12.68 3.29
CA VAL A 36 3.58 12.01 3.14
C VAL A 36 4.47 12.35 4.32
N SER A 37 5.19 11.36 4.82
CA SER A 37 6.11 11.52 5.94
C SER A 37 7.44 10.86 5.68
N ARG A 38 8.51 11.33 6.33
CA ARG A 38 9.80 10.67 6.26
C ARG A 38 9.86 9.53 7.28
N CYS A 39 10.34 8.37 6.84
CA CYS A 39 10.64 7.26 7.75
C CYS A 39 11.86 7.64 8.61
N SER A 40 11.79 7.47 9.93
CA SER A 40 12.98 7.62 10.77
C SER A 40 13.89 6.40 10.60
N SER A 41 15.20 6.62 10.67
CA SER A 41 16.19 5.54 10.49
C SER A 41 16.29 4.59 11.69
N MET A 42 15.73 4.96 12.83
CA MET A 42 15.84 4.20 14.08
C MET A 42 14.99 2.92 14.06
N TYR A 43 13.88 2.91 13.32
CA TYR A 43 13.00 1.75 13.17
C TYR A 43 12.55 1.67 11.70
N LYS A 44 13.35 1.00 10.87
CA LYS A 44 13.07 0.88 9.43
C LYS A 44 11.95 -0.13 9.19
N ILE A 45 10.76 0.40 8.91
CA ILE A 45 9.62 -0.41 8.47
C ILE A 45 9.73 -0.72 6.96
N THR A 46 10.51 0.08 6.23
CA THR A 46 10.74 -0.07 4.79
C THR A 46 12.05 0.62 4.39
N ASP A 47 12.65 0.17 3.28
CA ASP A 47 13.81 0.82 2.67
C ASP A 47 13.45 2.16 2.02
N HIS A 48 12.17 2.38 1.72
CA HIS A 48 11.72 3.62 1.11
C HIS A 48 11.78 4.79 2.12
N PRO A 49 12.36 5.95 1.77
CA PRO A 49 12.55 7.06 2.72
C PRO A 49 11.23 7.74 3.11
N PHE A 50 10.13 7.45 2.42
CA PHE A 50 8.82 8.04 2.66
C PHE A 50 7.75 7.01 2.98
N LEU A 51 6.77 7.43 3.77
CA LEU A 51 5.58 6.68 4.18
C LEU A 51 4.33 7.51 3.90
N ILE A 52 3.25 6.83 3.54
CA ILE A 52 1.91 7.42 3.40
C ILE A 52 1.21 7.39 4.76
N ARG A 53 0.58 8.49 5.15
CA ARG A 53 -0.25 8.56 6.36
C ARG A 53 -1.67 8.92 5.98
N PHE A 54 -2.61 8.09 6.42
CA PHE A 54 -4.02 8.39 6.23
C PHE A 54 -4.44 9.40 7.30
N ILE A 55 -5.21 10.38 6.87
CA ILE A 55 -5.82 11.39 7.72
C ILE A 55 -7.33 11.18 7.71
N SER A 56 -8.07 11.91 8.54
CA SER A 56 -9.53 11.80 8.59
C SER A 56 -10.23 12.14 7.27
N LEU A 57 -9.54 12.81 6.35
CA LEU A 57 -10.05 13.20 5.03
C LEU A 57 -9.56 12.29 3.90
N THR A 58 -8.80 11.24 4.19
CA THR A 58 -8.31 10.30 3.16
C THR A 58 -9.48 9.56 2.55
N ILE A 59 -9.49 9.47 1.22
CA ILE A 59 -10.54 8.81 0.43
C ILE A 59 -9.93 7.59 -0.24
N ILE A 60 -10.65 6.47 -0.20
CA ILE A 60 -10.27 5.22 -0.87
C ILE A 60 -11.40 4.85 -1.80
N ASP A 61 -11.12 4.85 -3.10
CA ASP A 61 -12.06 4.47 -4.14
C ASP A 61 -11.57 3.21 -4.85
N GLU A 62 -12.49 2.30 -5.17
CA GLU A 62 -12.20 1.16 -6.02
C GLU A 62 -11.91 1.63 -7.47
N VAL A 63 -10.89 1.06 -8.11
CA VAL A 63 -10.60 1.37 -9.51
C VAL A 63 -11.40 0.42 -10.40
N ILE A 64 -12.53 0.91 -10.93
CA ILE A 64 -13.50 0.08 -11.65
C ILE A 64 -13.13 -0.11 -13.14
N THR A 65 -12.54 0.90 -13.78
CA THR A 65 -12.34 0.92 -15.24
C THR A 65 -10.91 1.28 -15.61
N GLY A 66 -10.29 0.49 -16.50
CA GLY A 66 -8.94 0.75 -17.02
C GLY A 66 -7.82 0.56 -16.00
N ALA A 67 -8.09 -0.14 -14.88
CA ALA A 67 -7.05 -0.48 -13.91
C ALA A 67 -6.01 -1.41 -14.56
N PRO A 68 -4.71 -1.24 -14.26
CA PRO A 68 -3.71 -2.26 -14.56
C PRO A 68 -4.11 -3.60 -13.92
N GLU A 69 -3.77 -4.75 -14.51
CA GLU A 69 -4.04 -6.04 -13.85
C GLU A 69 -2.91 -6.42 -12.89
N ILE A 70 -3.26 -6.93 -11.69
CA ILE A 70 -2.27 -7.53 -10.79
C ILE A 70 -2.03 -8.97 -11.25
N ASN A 71 -0.85 -9.26 -11.81
CA ASN A 71 -0.45 -10.62 -12.11
C ASN A 71 -0.08 -11.36 -10.81
N LEU A 72 -1.01 -12.16 -10.29
CA LEU A 72 -0.82 -12.95 -9.07
C LEU A 72 0.17 -14.12 -9.23
N GLN A 73 0.47 -14.55 -10.46
CA GLN A 73 1.39 -15.67 -10.73
C GLN A 73 2.84 -15.32 -10.36
N SER A 74 3.25 -14.08 -10.59
CA SER A 74 4.60 -13.57 -10.25
C SER A 74 4.95 -13.63 -8.76
N ARG A 75 3.96 -13.64 -7.86
CA ARG A 75 4.18 -13.73 -6.41
C ARG A 75 4.50 -15.13 -5.92
N LEU A 76 4.16 -16.19 -6.67
CA LEU A 76 4.41 -17.57 -6.27
C LEU A 76 5.85 -18.00 -6.57
N ASP A 77 6.46 -17.42 -7.60
CA ASP A 77 7.82 -17.76 -8.02
C ASP A 77 8.87 -17.33 -6.98
N CYS A 78 8.62 -16.22 -6.25
CA CYS A 78 9.48 -15.75 -5.16
C CYS A 78 9.36 -16.57 -3.86
N SER A 79 8.24 -17.28 -3.65
CA SER A 79 8.03 -18.11 -2.45
C SER A 79 8.59 -19.52 -2.59
N THR A 80 8.98 -19.94 -3.79
CA THR A 80 9.49 -21.29 -4.07
C THR A 80 11.02 -21.40 -3.88
N ILE A 81 11.70 -20.30 -3.54
CA ILE A 81 13.13 -20.27 -3.21
C ILE A 81 13.30 -20.00 -1.71
N SER A 82 12.89 -20.97 -0.90
CA SER A 82 13.45 -21.17 0.44
C SER A 82 13.59 -22.67 0.62
N LYS A 83 14.78 -23.17 0.30
CA LYS A 83 15.28 -24.48 0.73
C LYS A 83 16.13 -24.25 1.97
#